data_AF-A0A9D0REA6-F1
#
_entry.id   AF-A0A9D0REA6-F1
#
_cell.length_a   1.000
_cell.length_b   1.000
_cell.length_c   1.000
_cell.angle_alpha   90.00
_cell.angle_beta   90.00
_cell.angle_gamma   90.00
#
_symmetry.space_group_name_H-M   'P 1'
#
loop_
_entity.id
_entity.type
_entity.pdbx_description
1 polymer ?
#
loop_
_entity_poly.entity_id
_entity_poly.type
_entity_poly.pdbx_seq_one_letter_code
_entity_poly.pdbx_strand_id
1 'polypeptide(L)'
;MTVPQEQATMVALSPGEGDFYAFHLAQLNQSNPVRLAADVFNHKGVMLAPKGTALDKAAADKLLSHQLARPLEQTVDVAGVLDNAELYAETRTILRRYPDLYQLHIALRFESDLKATLIDMDIHPWVLQQLTVLKQCLPQWF
;
A
#
# COMPACT_ATOMS: atom_id res chain seq x y z
N MET A 1 -10.58 -29.56 30.46
CA MET A 1 -9.77 -29.51 29.22
C MET A 1 -10.07 -28.18 28.56
N THR A 2 -9.14 -27.25 28.68
CA THR A 2 -9.33 -25.82 28.41
C THR A 2 -8.94 -25.54 26.97
N VAL A 3 -9.89 -25.06 26.18
CA VAL A 3 -9.67 -24.55 24.82
C VAL A 3 -8.90 -23.22 24.94
N PRO A 4 -7.74 -23.03 24.29
CA PRO A 4 -7.09 -21.73 24.27
C PRO A 4 -7.88 -20.80 23.36
N GLN A 5 -8.35 -19.68 23.92
CA GLN A 5 -8.92 -18.59 23.14
C GLN A 5 -7.78 -17.88 22.41
N GLU A 6 -7.78 -18.02 21.09
CA GLU A 6 -6.94 -17.24 20.19
C GLU A 6 -7.49 -15.81 20.15
N GLN A 7 -6.96 -14.96 21.04
CA GLN A 7 -7.17 -13.52 21.01
C GLN A 7 -6.43 -12.96 19.80
N ALA A 8 -7.06 -13.02 18.62
CA ALA A 8 -6.69 -12.17 17.51
C ALA A 8 -7.12 -10.75 17.86
N THR A 9 -6.18 -9.96 18.36
CA THR A 9 -6.32 -8.53 18.63
C THR A 9 -6.78 -7.83 17.36
N MET A 10 -8.09 -7.56 17.28
CA MET A 10 -8.66 -6.65 16.30
C MET A 10 -8.11 -5.26 16.64
N VAL A 11 -7.04 -4.85 15.96
CA VAL A 11 -6.51 -3.50 16.07
C VAL A 11 -7.60 -2.57 15.57
N ALA A 12 -8.28 -1.92 16.51
CA ALA A 12 -9.26 -0.89 16.22
C ALA A 12 -8.55 0.21 15.43
N LEU A 13 -8.94 0.39 14.17
CA LEU A 13 -8.52 1.52 13.35
C LEU A 13 -9.19 2.78 13.90
N SER A 14 -8.59 3.37 14.93
CA SER A 14 -8.91 4.72 15.38
C SER A 14 -8.44 5.71 14.31
N PRO A 15 -9.31 6.50 13.67
CA PRO A 15 -8.88 7.51 12.73
C PRO A 15 -8.24 8.66 13.53
N GLY A 16 -6.91 8.69 13.61
CA GLY A 16 -6.20 9.79 14.28
C GLY A 16 -4.71 9.63 14.63
N GLU A 17 -4.06 8.50 14.37
CA GLU A 17 -2.69 8.26 14.85
C GLU A 17 -1.69 8.07 13.71
N GLY A 18 -1.04 9.16 13.26
CA GLY A 18 0.16 9.13 12.42
C GLY A 18 -0.03 8.61 11.00
N ASP A 19 0.58 9.27 10.01
CA ASP A 19 0.63 8.77 8.63
C ASP A 19 1.53 7.51 8.60
N PHE A 20 0.99 6.35 8.96
CA PHE A 20 1.68 5.05 8.91
C PHE A 20 2.22 4.77 7.51
N TYR A 21 1.62 5.38 6.49
CA TYR A 21 2.09 5.30 5.13
C TYR A 21 3.52 5.85 4.94
N ALA A 22 3.84 7.00 5.53
CA ALA A 22 5.19 7.57 5.47
C ALA A 22 6.24 6.65 6.13
N PHE A 23 5.84 6.01 7.23
CA PHE A 23 6.66 5.03 7.91
C PHE A 23 6.90 3.78 7.05
N HIS A 24 5.85 3.23 6.43
CA HIS A 24 5.98 2.08 5.53
C HIS A 24 6.85 2.41 4.31
N LEU A 25 6.73 3.61 3.75
CA LEU A 25 7.61 4.04 2.66
C LEU A 25 9.08 4.16 3.09
N ALA A 26 9.35 4.67 4.30
CA ALA A 26 10.71 4.74 4.83
C ALA A 26 11.30 3.35 5.11
N GLN A 27 10.47 2.40 5.56
CA GLN A 27 10.87 1.00 5.69
C GLN A 27 11.13 0.38 4.31
N LEU A 28 10.25 0.64 3.35
CA LEU A 28 10.37 0.12 1.99
C LEU A 28 11.66 0.59 1.32
N ASN A 29 12.05 1.84 1.53
CA ASN A 29 13.29 2.42 0.98
C ASN A 29 14.57 1.63 1.36
N GLN A 30 14.52 0.78 2.39
CA GLN A 30 15.65 -0.09 2.77
C GLN A 30 15.89 -1.23 1.78
N SER A 31 14.85 -1.69 1.08
CA SER A 31 14.91 -2.81 0.13
C SER A 31 14.53 -2.43 -1.30
N ASN A 32 13.72 -1.37 -1.46
CA ASN A 32 13.23 -0.87 -2.74
C ASN A 32 13.27 0.67 -2.73
N PRO A 33 14.09 1.34 -3.55
CA PRO A 33 14.27 2.78 -3.49
C PRO A 33 12.95 3.57 -3.59
N VAL A 34 12.71 4.44 -2.60
CA VAL A 34 11.59 5.39 -2.58
C VAL A 34 12.15 6.80 -2.57
N ARG A 35 11.72 7.62 -3.53
CA ARG A 35 12.19 9.01 -3.69
C ARG A 35 11.02 9.97 -3.85
N LEU A 36 11.26 11.24 -3.50
CA LEU A 36 10.30 12.30 -3.77
C LEU A 36 10.22 12.58 -5.28
N ALA A 37 9.03 12.45 -5.87
CA ALA A 37 8.76 12.74 -7.27
C ALA A 37 8.65 14.25 -7.56
N ALA A 38 8.40 15.05 -6.52
CA ALA A 38 8.24 16.50 -6.59
C ALA A 38 8.76 17.16 -5.30
N ASP A 39 8.95 18.48 -5.35
CA ASP A 39 9.23 19.26 -4.15
C ASP A 39 8.05 19.18 -3.17
N VAL A 40 8.38 18.93 -1.90
CA VAL A 40 7.41 18.80 -0.82
C VAL A 40 7.41 20.08 0.01
N PHE A 41 6.22 20.65 0.16
CA PHE A 41 5.97 21.87 0.93
C PHE A 41 5.01 21.57 2.07
N ASN A 42 5.09 22.34 3.15
CA ASN A 42 4.02 22.38 4.14
C ASN A 42 2.88 23.32 3.68
N HIS A 43 1.73 23.28 4.36
CA HIS A 43 0.58 24.16 4.12
C HIS A 43 0.89 25.68 4.16
N LYS A 44 2.03 26.09 4.75
CA LYS A 44 2.50 27.49 4.80
C LYS A 44 3.41 27.86 3.63
N GLY A 45 3.63 26.94 2.67
CA GLY A 45 4.49 27.17 1.51
C GLY A 45 6.00 27.03 1.79
N VAL A 46 6.40 26.56 2.97
CA VAL A 46 7.81 26.29 3.27
C VAL A 46 8.19 24.94 2.67
N MET A 47 9.27 24.92 1.88
CA MET A 47 9.82 23.68 1.33
C MET A 47 10.42 22.82 2.45
N LEU A 48 9.94 21.59 2.58
CA LEU A 48 10.42 20.63 3.56
C LEU A 48 11.54 19.75 2.98
N ALA A 49 11.39 19.33 1.72
CA ALA A 49 12.35 18.49 1.03
C ALA A 49 12.27 18.69 -0.50
N PRO A 50 13.41 18.73 -1.21
CA PRO A 50 13.42 18.87 -2.66
C PRO A 50 13.10 17.53 -3.35
N LYS A 51 12.63 17.60 -4.60
CA LYS A 51 12.48 16.47 -5.51
C LYS A 51 13.77 15.63 -5.58
N GLY A 52 13.61 14.31 -5.67
CA GLY A 52 14.69 13.34 -5.78
C GLY A 52 15.30 12.92 -4.44
N THR A 53 14.94 13.59 -3.34
CA THR A 53 15.33 13.20 -1.97
C THR A 53 14.86 11.78 -1.70
N ALA A 54 15.75 10.96 -1.14
CA ALA A 54 15.39 9.61 -0.69
C ALA A 54 14.50 9.72 0.56
N LEU A 55 13.44 8.92 0.60
CA LEU A 55 12.53 8.91 1.74
C LEU A 55 13.04 7.91 2.79
N ASP A 56 14.07 8.29 3.53
CA ASP A 56 14.55 7.55 4.70
C ASP A 56 13.74 7.89 5.95
N LYS A 57 14.07 7.26 7.08
CA LYS A 57 13.37 7.50 8.35
C LYS A 57 13.45 8.96 8.80
N ALA A 58 14.60 9.61 8.68
CA ALA A 58 14.75 11.00 9.11
C ALA A 58 13.94 11.96 8.22
N ALA A 59 13.92 11.71 6.91
CA ALA A 59 13.07 12.42 5.97
C ALA A 59 11.58 12.21 6.28
N ALA A 60 11.15 10.96 6.52
CA ALA A 60 9.77 10.66 6.89
C ALA A 60 9.36 11.33 8.21
N ASP A 61 10.18 11.24 9.27
CA ASP A 61 9.92 11.90 10.55
C ASP A 61 9.78 13.42 10.39
N LYS A 62 10.63 14.03 9.55
CA LYS A 62 10.54 15.46 9.21
C LYS A 62 9.24 15.79 8.49
N LEU A 63 8.82 14.99 7.51
CA LEU A 63 7.57 15.24 6.77
C LEU A 63 6.34 15.06 7.66
N LEU A 64 6.31 14.02 8.49
CA LEU A 64 5.23 13.74 9.46
C LEU A 64 5.07 14.82 10.53
N SER A 65 6.16 15.53 10.86
CA SER A 65 6.14 16.64 11.82
C SER A 65 5.43 17.90 11.29
N HIS A 66 5.00 17.90 10.03
CA HIS A 66 4.37 19.04 9.38
C HIS A 66 3.11 18.64 8.62
N GLN A 67 2.12 19.54 8.60
CA GLN A 67 1.00 19.40 7.68
C GLN A 67 1.45 19.71 6.25
N LEU A 68 1.51 18.68 5.41
CA LEU A 68 1.93 18.76 4.01
C LEU A 68 0.90 19.53 3.18
N ALA A 69 1.37 20.27 2.17
CA ALA A 69 0.51 20.97 1.22
C ALA A 69 -0.20 20.02 0.24
N ARG A 70 0.43 18.86 -0.03
CA ARG A 70 -0.12 17.77 -0.83
C ARG A 70 0.05 16.46 -0.06
N PRO A 71 -0.87 15.50 -0.20
CA PRO A 71 -0.71 14.17 0.38
C PRO A 71 0.61 13.55 -0.04
N LEU A 72 1.27 12.83 0.88
CA LEU A 72 2.60 12.27 0.65
C LEU A 72 2.61 11.33 -0.55
N GLU A 73 1.53 10.56 -0.71
CA GLU A 73 1.25 9.60 -1.78
C GLU A 73 1.41 10.21 -3.17
N GLN A 74 1.09 11.50 -3.34
CA GLN A 74 1.18 12.22 -4.60
C GLN A 74 2.56 12.81 -4.86
N THR A 75 3.47 12.73 -3.89
CA THR A 75 4.79 13.36 -3.93
C THR A 75 5.93 12.34 -3.88
N VAL A 76 5.61 11.06 -3.82
CA VAL A 76 6.57 9.96 -3.79
C VAL A 76 6.49 9.15 -5.08
N ASP A 77 7.61 8.59 -5.47
CA ASP A 77 7.73 7.59 -6.52
C ASP A 77 8.24 6.30 -5.89
N VAL A 78 7.49 5.22 -6.06
CA VAL A 78 7.81 3.88 -5.54
C VAL A 78 8.18 3.03 -6.75
N ALA A 79 9.40 2.49 -6.78
CA ALA A 79 9.80 1.65 -7.89
C ALA A 79 9.04 0.30 -7.89
N GLY A 80 8.69 -0.21 -9.07
CA GLY A 80 8.02 -1.50 -9.21
C GLY A 80 6.59 -1.50 -8.64
N VAL A 81 5.84 -0.43 -8.86
CA VAL A 81 4.39 -0.42 -8.58
C VAL A 81 3.74 -1.56 -9.35
N LEU A 82 2.90 -2.32 -8.65
CA LEU A 82 2.08 -3.38 -9.22
C LEU A 82 1.33 -2.85 -10.44
N ASP A 83 1.34 -3.61 -11.53
CA ASP A 83 0.40 -3.36 -12.62
C ASP A 83 -0.87 -4.22 -12.48
N ASN A 84 -1.84 -3.95 -13.35
CA ASN A 84 -3.10 -4.68 -13.43
C ASN A 84 -2.91 -6.21 -13.58
N ALA A 85 -1.93 -6.62 -14.39
CA ALA A 85 -1.67 -8.03 -14.67
C ALA A 85 -1.05 -8.73 -13.45
N GLU A 86 -0.12 -8.08 -12.77
CA GLU A 86 0.46 -8.53 -11.52
C GLU A 86 -0.59 -8.62 -10.41
N LEU A 87 -1.44 -7.60 -10.26
CA LEU A 87 -2.53 -7.62 -9.27
C LEU A 87 -3.53 -8.76 -9.53
N TYR A 88 -3.88 -9.00 -10.79
CA TYR A 88 -4.72 -10.13 -11.17
C TYR A 88 -4.06 -11.48 -10.85
N ALA A 89 -2.76 -11.62 -11.12
CA ALA A 89 -2.00 -12.83 -10.80
C ALA A 89 -1.94 -13.08 -9.28
N GLU A 90 -1.69 -12.03 -8.48
CA GLU A 90 -1.72 -12.09 -7.02
C GLU A 90 -3.09 -12.50 -6.49
N THR A 91 -4.15 -11.89 -7.02
CA THR A 91 -5.54 -12.22 -6.62
C THR A 91 -5.86 -13.70 -6.89
N ARG A 92 -5.39 -14.26 -8.01
CA ARG A 92 -5.55 -15.70 -8.28
C ARG A 92 -4.75 -16.58 -7.33
N THR A 93 -3.58 -16.13 -6.89
CA THR A 93 -2.80 -16.85 -5.88
C THR A 93 -3.55 -16.89 -4.56
N ILE A 94 -4.17 -15.78 -4.15
CA ILE A 94 -5.02 -15.72 -2.95
C ILE A 94 -6.23 -16.66 -3.09
N LEU A 95 -6.95 -16.61 -4.22
CA LEU A 95 -8.08 -17.51 -4.46
C LEU A 95 -7.67 -18.99 -4.32
N ARG A 96 -6.50 -19.38 -4.85
CA ARG A 96 -6.01 -20.77 -4.73
C ARG A 96 -5.54 -21.13 -3.33
N ARG A 97 -5.05 -20.16 -2.56
CA ARG A 97 -4.61 -20.36 -1.17
C ARG A 97 -5.78 -20.69 -0.24
N TYR A 98 -6.97 -20.19 -0.53
CA TYR A 98 -8.19 -20.37 0.27
C TYR A 98 -9.23 -21.18 -0.52
N PRO A 99 -9.33 -22.51 -0.26
CA PRO A 99 -10.16 -23.40 -1.07
C PRO A 99 -11.64 -23.02 -1.12
N ASP A 100 -12.18 -22.47 -0.05
CA ASP A 100 -13.54 -21.94 0.04
C ASP A 100 -13.78 -20.79 -0.95
N LEU A 101 -12.87 -19.80 -1.00
CA LEU A 101 -12.92 -18.71 -1.98
C LEU A 101 -12.77 -19.23 -3.40
N TYR A 102 -11.89 -20.21 -3.64
CA TYR A 102 -11.74 -20.84 -4.95
C TYR A 102 -13.04 -21.52 -5.40
N GLN A 103 -13.69 -22.29 -4.51
CA GLN A 103 -14.95 -22.94 -4.83
C GLN A 103 -16.05 -21.94 -5.14
N LEU A 104 -16.14 -20.84 -4.37
CA LEU A 104 -17.09 -19.76 -4.64
C LEU A 104 -16.83 -19.12 -6.01
N HIS A 105 -15.57 -18.82 -6.31
CA HIS A 105 -15.16 -18.25 -7.59
C HIS A 105 -15.56 -19.12 -8.78
N ILE A 106 -15.39 -20.45 -8.67
CA ILE A 106 -15.80 -21.41 -9.71
C ILE A 106 -17.33 -21.52 -9.78
N ALA A 107 -18.01 -21.65 -8.64
CA ALA A 107 -19.46 -21.80 -8.57
C ALA A 107 -20.20 -20.60 -9.17
N LEU A 108 -19.68 -19.39 -8.93
CA LEU A 108 -20.23 -18.14 -9.47
C LEU A 108 -19.71 -17.81 -10.87
N ARG A 109 -18.78 -18.58 -11.43
CA ARG A 109 -18.10 -18.31 -12.72
C ARG A 109 -17.49 -16.90 -12.78
N PHE A 110 -16.92 -16.46 -11.66
CA PHE A 110 -16.48 -15.06 -11.46
C PHE A 110 -15.20 -14.68 -12.22
N GLU A 111 -14.57 -15.62 -12.92
CA GLU A 111 -13.31 -15.39 -13.65
C GLU A 111 -13.41 -14.30 -14.72
N SER A 112 -14.54 -14.21 -15.43
CA SER A 112 -14.77 -13.18 -16.45
C SER A 112 -14.89 -11.80 -15.82
N ASP A 113 -15.65 -11.67 -14.72
CA ASP A 113 -15.83 -10.41 -14.00
C ASP A 113 -14.53 -9.97 -13.33
N LEU A 114 -13.76 -10.92 -12.79
CA LEU A 114 -12.47 -10.66 -12.19
C LEU A 114 -11.48 -10.09 -13.21
N LYS A 115 -11.42 -10.65 -14.41
CA LYS A 115 -10.61 -10.09 -15.52
C LYS A 115 -11.09 -8.72 -15.93
N ALA A 116 -12.39 -8.54 -16.13
CA ALA A 116 -12.95 -7.24 -16.50
C ALA A 116 -12.61 -6.16 -15.46
N THR A 117 -12.61 -6.52 -14.17
CA THR A 117 -12.32 -5.60 -13.08
C THR A 117 -10.83 -5.32 -12.92
N LEU A 118 -9.97 -6.33 -13.03
CA LEU A 118 -8.54 -6.18 -12.70
C LEU A 118 -7.64 -5.95 -13.91
N ILE A 119 -8.05 -6.36 -15.10
CA ILE A 119 -7.29 -6.20 -16.34
C ILE A 119 -7.85 -5.06 -17.17
N ASP A 120 -9.16 -5.09 -17.45
CA ASP A 120 -9.77 -4.19 -18.44
C ASP A 120 -10.12 -2.81 -17.86
N MET A 121 -10.16 -2.67 -16.54
CA MET A 121 -10.38 -1.39 -15.86
C MET A 121 -9.05 -0.70 -15.56
N ASP A 122 -8.96 0.60 -15.83
CA ASP A 122 -7.82 1.41 -15.38
C ASP A 122 -7.89 1.60 -13.86
N ILE A 123 -7.12 0.78 -13.13
CA ILE A 123 -6.98 0.91 -11.68
C ILE A 123 -6.15 2.15 -11.41
N HIS A 124 -6.67 3.03 -10.56
CA HIS A 124 -6.00 4.28 -10.26
C HIS A 124 -4.58 4.01 -9.69
N PRO A 125 -3.51 4.65 -10.22
CA PRO A 125 -2.12 4.35 -9.86
C PRO A 125 -1.83 4.42 -8.36
N TRP A 126 -2.53 5.31 -7.66
CA TRP A 126 -2.43 5.42 -6.20
C TRP A 126 -2.85 4.13 -5.47
N VAL A 127 -3.90 3.44 -5.94
CA VAL A 127 -4.35 2.17 -5.34
C VAL A 127 -3.28 1.11 -5.56
N LEU A 128 -2.74 1.02 -6.77
CA LEU A 128 -1.65 0.10 -7.11
C LEU A 128 -0.41 0.36 -6.24
N GLN A 129 -0.06 1.62 -6.01
CA GLN A 129 1.05 2.01 -5.14
C GLN A 129 0.82 1.59 -3.68
N GLN A 130 -0.39 1.79 -3.14
CA GLN A 130 -0.74 1.35 -1.78
C GLN A 130 -0.68 -0.18 -1.64
N LEU A 131 -1.23 -0.90 -2.62
CA LEU A 131 -1.18 -2.37 -2.66
C LEU A 131 0.27 -2.88 -2.78
N THR A 132 1.12 -2.17 -3.52
CA THR A 132 2.55 -2.48 -3.62
C THR A 132 3.24 -2.33 -2.27
N VAL A 133 3.02 -1.19 -1.59
CA VAL A 133 3.57 -0.95 -0.25
C VAL A 133 3.07 -2.00 0.74
N LEU A 134 1.78 -2.35 0.70
CA LEU A 134 1.20 -3.39 1.55
C LEU A 134 1.87 -4.75 1.30
N LYS A 135 1.99 -5.17 0.03
CA LYS A 135 2.63 -6.42 -0.37
C LYS A 135 4.08 -6.53 0.13
N GLN A 136 4.82 -5.43 0.06
CA GLN A 136 6.25 -5.42 0.37
C GLN A 136 6.54 -5.25 1.86
N CYS A 137 5.81 -4.40 2.57
CA CYS A 137 6.05 -4.13 4.00
C CYS A 137 5.31 -5.11 4.93
N LEU A 138 4.14 -5.60 4.52
CA LEU A 138 3.27 -6.44 5.34
C LEU A 138 2.79 -7.66 4.53
N PRO A 139 3.70 -8.52 4.03
CA PRO A 139 3.35 -9.64 3.16
C PRO A 139 2.44 -10.67 3.85
N GLN A 140 2.41 -10.72 5.19
CA GLN A 140 1.48 -11.58 5.91
C GLN A 140 0.01 -11.14 5.81
N TRP A 141 -0.25 -9.88 5.45
CA TRP A 141 -1.60 -9.28 5.34
C TRP A 141 -2.02 -9.03 3.89
N PHE A 142 -1.15 -9.37 2.94
CA PHE A 142 -1.43 -9.35 1.51
C PHE A 142 -1.83 -10.75 1.03
#